data_AF-A0A0P0FP50-F1
#
_entry.id   AF-A0A0P0FP50-F1
#
_cell.length_a   1.000
_cell.length_b   1.000
_cell.length_c   1.000
_cell.angle_alpha   90.00
_cell.angle_beta   90.00
_cell.angle_gamma   90.00
#
_symmetry.space_group_name_H-M   'P 1'
#
loop_
_entity.id
_entity.type
_entity.pdbx_description
1 polymer ?
#
loop_
_entity_poly.entity_id
_entity_poly.type
_entity_poly.pdbx_seq_one_letter_code
_entity_poly.pdbx_strand_id
1 'polypeptide(L)'
;MIIKEVCKEKGITVSQLAEKMGIKQESLSRAINGNPTLETLGKIAAALNVPMWQLFASPNEVYPQSNTAGITCPHCGKNITIKAE
;
A
#
# COMPACT_ATOMS: atom_id res chain seq x y z
N MET A 1 -0.40 -9.63 1.35
CA MET A 1 -0.30 -8.28 1.96
C MET A 1 1.17 -7.88 1.98
N ILE A 2 1.48 -6.67 1.53
CA ILE A 2 2.85 -6.17 1.39
C ILE A 2 3.27 -5.29 2.59
N ILE A 3 2.59 -5.40 3.73
CA ILE A 3 2.81 -4.57 4.93
C ILE A 3 4.29 -4.57 5.36
N LYS A 4 4.97 -5.72 5.26
CA LYS A 4 6.40 -5.83 5.59
C LYS A 4 7.29 -5.00 4.66
N GLU A 5 6.92 -4.89 3.39
CA GLU A 5 7.65 -4.08 2.39
C GLU A 5 7.40 -2.60 2.63
N VAL A 6 6.14 -2.21 2.88
CA VAL A 6 5.78 -0.83 3.24
C VAL A 6 6.51 -0.37 4.51
N CYS A 7 6.65 -1.23 5.53
CA CYS A 7 7.47 -0.93 6.71
C CYS A 7 8.93 -0.67 6.35
N LYS A 8 9.52 -1.49 5.47
CA LYS A 8 10.91 -1.32 5.01
C LYS A 8 11.09 -0.03 4.22
N GLU A 9 10.18 0.29 3.31
CA GLU A 9 10.21 1.55 2.54
C GLU A 9 10.11 2.78 3.43
N LYS A 10 9.30 2.70 4.51
CA LYS A 10 9.17 3.78 5.50
C LYS A 10 10.32 3.82 6.51
N GLY A 11 11.26 2.88 6.46
CA GLY A 11 12.39 2.79 7.40
C GLY A 11 11.98 2.45 8.83
N ILE A 12 10.81 1.85 9.04
CA ILE A 12 10.35 1.45 10.37
C ILE A 12 10.36 -0.07 10.54
N THR A 13 10.56 -0.53 11.77
CA THR A 13 10.45 -1.95 12.09
C THR A 13 9.03 -2.33 12.47
N VAL A 14 8.70 -3.62 12.37
CA VAL A 14 7.41 -4.16 12.83
C VAL A 14 7.23 -3.93 14.34
N SER A 15 8.32 -3.92 15.12
CA SER A 15 8.26 -3.60 16.56
C SER A 15 7.83 -2.15 16.79
N GLN A 16 8.45 -1.19 16.09
CA GLN A 16 8.08 0.22 16.22
C GLN A 16 6.64 0.49 15.74
N LEU A 17 6.19 -0.23 14.71
CA LEU A 17 4.80 -0.18 14.28
C LEU A 17 3.85 -0.68 15.37
N ALA A 18 4.19 -1.80 16.03
CA ALA A 18 3.40 -2.34 17.13
C ALA A 18 3.35 -1.37 18.33
N GLU A 19 4.49 -0.76 18.68
CA GLU A 19 4.59 0.27 19.71
C GLU A 19 3.72 1.49 19.39
N LYS A 20 3.78 2.00 18.16
CA LYS A 20 2.90 3.11 17.69
C LYS A 20 1.42 2.76 17.75
N MET A 21 1.07 1.50 17.52
CA MET A 21 -0.30 0.99 17.60
C MET A 21 -0.74 0.66 19.03
N GLY A 22 0.17 0.69 20.01
CA GLY A 22 -0.11 0.29 21.40
C GLY A 22 -0.44 -1.19 21.56
N ILE A 23 0.05 -2.05 20.66
CA ILE A 23 -0.17 -3.50 20.70
C ILE A 23 1.15 -4.25 20.83
N LYS A 24 1.08 -5.52 21.24
CA LYS A 24 2.26 -6.37 21.27
C LYS A 24 2.72 -6.72 19.85
N GLN A 25 4.04 -6.77 19.64
CA GLN A 25 4.64 -7.17 18.37
C GLN A 25 4.14 -8.55 17.90
N GLU A 26 3.97 -9.50 18.82
CA GLU A 26 3.43 -10.84 18.51
C GLU A 26 2.01 -10.75 17.92
N SER A 27 1.15 -9.87 18.46
CA SER A 27 -0.22 -9.66 18.00
C SER A 27 -0.22 -9.05 16.61
N LEU A 28 0.65 -8.06 16.38
CA LEU A 28 0.82 -7.47 15.05
C LEU A 28 1.33 -8.49 14.04
N SER A 29 2.30 -9.33 14.42
CA SER A 29 2.83 -10.39 13.55
C SER A 29 1.75 -11.41 13.18
N ARG A 30 0.92 -11.82 14.14
CA ARG A 30 -0.25 -12.68 13.88
C ARG A 30 -1.26 -12.00 12.94
N ALA A 31 -1.50 -10.70 13.12
CA ALA A 31 -2.39 -9.94 12.24
C ALA A 31 -1.85 -9.82 10.81
N ILE A 32 -0.55 -9.59 10.63
CA ILE A 32 0.09 -9.45 9.30
C ILE A 32 0.13 -10.78 8.55
N ASN A 33 0.41 -11.89 9.23
CA ASN A 33 0.52 -13.22 8.59
C ASN A 33 -0.82 -14.00 8.58
N GLY A 34 -1.84 -13.50 9.29
CA GLY A 34 -3.16 -14.11 9.38
C GLY A 34 -4.22 -13.34 8.60
N ASN A 35 -5.44 -13.30 9.14
CA ASN A 35 -6.55 -12.53 8.58
C ASN A 35 -6.93 -11.39 9.55
N PRO A 36 -6.38 -10.18 9.38
CA PRO A 36 -6.66 -9.06 10.26
C PRO A 36 -8.07 -8.51 10.04
N THR A 37 -8.63 -7.88 11.07
CA THR A 37 -9.89 -7.14 10.92
C THR A 37 -9.69 -5.84 10.15
N LEU A 38 -10.75 -5.31 9.54
CA LEU A 38 -10.72 -4.00 8.87
C LEU A 38 -10.24 -2.88 9.80
N GLU A 39 -10.65 -2.92 11.07
CA GLU A 39 -10.18 -1.96 12.08
C GLU A 39 -8.65 -2.04 12.26
N THR A 40 -8.10 -3.26 12.33
CA THR A 40 -6.65 -3.47 12.47
C THR A 40 -5.92 -2.94 11.25
N LEU A 41 -6.43 -3.21 10.05
CA LEU A 41 -5.87 -2.68 8.80
C LEU A 41 -5.90 -1.15 8.76
N GLY A 42 -7.00 -0.53 9.19
CA GLY A 42 -7.09 0.92 9.30
C GLY A 42 -6.06 1.51 10.26
N LYS A 43 -5.87 0.88 11.43
CA LYS A 43 -4.85 1.29 12.40
C LYS A 43 -3.42 1.13 11.83
N ILE A 44 -3.14 0.04 11.11
CA ILE A 44 -1.85 -0.18 10.45
C ILE A 44 -1.59 0.91 9.40
N ALA A 45 -2.56 1.18 8.52
CA ALA A 45 -2.46 2.22 7.50
C ALA A 45 -2.23 3.60 8.11
N ALA A 46 -2.98 3.94 9.17
CA ALA A 46 -2.83 5.20 9.90
C ALA A 46 -1.44 5.33 10.55
N ALA A 47 -0.96 4.28 11.21
CA ALA A 47 0.35 4.27 11.87
C ALA A 47 1.52 4.34 10.87
N LEU A 48 1.35 3.77 9.66
CA LEU A 48 2.29 3.85 8.54
C LEU A 48 2.17 5.16 7.74
N ASN A 49 1.10 5.94 7.98
CA ASN A 49 0.74 7.11 7.19
C ASN A 49 0.71 6.79 5.68
N VAL A 50 -0.06 5.76 5.33
CA VAL A 50 -0.30 5.32 3.95
C VAL A 50 -1.79 5.08 3.75
N PRO A 51 -2.31 5.21 2.51
CA PRO A 51 -3.67 4.79 2.21
C PRO A 51 -3.84 3.28 2.34
N MET A 52 -5.05 2.82 2.68
CA MET A 52 -5.33 1.41 2.96
C MET A 52 -4.99 0.45 1.81
N TRP A 53 -5.14 0.87 0.56
CA TRP A 53 -4.87 0.05 -0.61
C TRP A 53 -3.38 -0.30 -0.74
N GLN A 54 -2.50 0.56 -0.21
CA GLN A 54 -1.05 0.36 -0.25
C GLN A 54 -0.60 -0.80 0.66
N LEU A 55 -1.46 -1.30 1.56
CA LEU A 55 -1.18 -2.52 2.32
C LEU A 55 -1.29 -3.80 1.46
N PHE A 56 -1.91 -3.69 0.28
CA PHE A 56 -2.24 -4.81 -0.61
C PHE A 56 -1.48 -4.78 -1.92
N ALA A 57 -1.17 -3.59 -2.45
CA ALA A 57 -0.48 -3.40 -3.73
C ALA A 57 0.52 -2.26 -3.65
N SER A 58 1.63 -2.41 -4.37
CA SER A 58 2.66 -1.38 -4.42
C SER A 58 2.18 -0.21 -5.30
N PRO A 59 2.60 1.04 -5.04
CA PRO A 59 2.24 2.17 -5.88
C PRO A 59 2.57 1.96 -7.37
N ASN A 60 3.69 1.27 -7.65
CA ASN A 60 4.11 0.92 -9.01
C ASN A 60 3.19 -0.09 -9.71
N GLU A 61 2.52 -0.98 -8.95
CA GLU A 61 1.57 -1.94 -9.52
C GLU A 61 0.23 -1.26 -9.87
N VAL A 62 -0.19 -0.28 -9.06
CA VAL A 62 -1.45 0.43 -9.24
C VAL A 62 -1.33 1.54 -10.29
N TYR A 63 -0.21 2.26 -10.28
CA TYR A 63 0.12 3.29 -11.25
C TYR A 63 1.46 2.94 -11.88
N PRO A 64 1.48 2.16 -12.97
CA PRO A 64 2.71 1.93 -13.69
C PRO A 64 3.29 3.28 -14.10
N GLN A 65 4.50 3.57 -13.66
CA GLN A 65 5.23 4.81 -13.99
C GLN A 65 5.71 4.80 -15.45
N SER A 66 4.88 4.33 -16.38
CA SER A 66 5.02 4.76 -17.77
C SER A 66 4.65 6.23 -17.81
N ASN A 67 5.57 7.07 -18.29
CA ASN A 67 5.41 8.52 -18.53
C ASN A 67 4.30 8.88 -19.55
N THR A 68 3.35 7.97 -19.76
CA THR A 68 2.17 8.14 -20.59
C THR A 68 1.01 8.13 -19.60
N ALA A 69 0.33 9.26 -19.42
CA ALA A 69 -1.00 9.22 -18.83
C ALA A 69 -1.79 8.19 -19.64
N GLY A 70 -2.06 7.02 -19.05
CA GLY A 70 -2.68 5.88 -19.71
C GLY A 70 -4.14 6.17 -19.97
N ILE A 71 -4.42 7.09 -20.90
CA ILE A 71 -5.77 7.42 -21.31
C ILE A 71 -6.19 6.31 -22.26
N THR A 72 -6.88 5.33 -21.73
CA THR A 72 -7.45 4.25 -22.53
C THR A 72 -8.75 4.73 -23.15
N CYS A 73 -8.87 4.65 -24.47
CA CYS A 73 -10.09 5.02 -25.17
C CYS A 73 -11.26 4.12 -24.73
N PRO A 74 -12.36 4.66 -24.15
CA PRO A 74 -13.48 3.85 -23.65
C PRO A 74 -14.28 3.16 -24.76
N HIS A 75 -14.03 3.51 -26.03
CA HIS A 75 -14.71 2.92 -27.19
C HIS A 75 -13.94 1.76 -27.83
N CYS A 76 -12.61 1.75 -27.77
CA CYS A 76 -11.79 0.74 -28.48
C CYS A 76 -10.63 0.15 -27.67
N GLY A 77 -10.41 0.58 -26.43
CA GLY A 77 -9.40 0.02 -25.53
C GLY A 77 -7.95 0.38 -25.86
N LYS A 78 -7.69 1.24 -26.85
CA LYS A 78 -6.32 1.66 -27.20
C LYS A 78 -5.80 2.76 -26.28
N ASN A 79 -4.51 2.71 -25.96
CA ASN A 79 -3.82 3.79 -25.25
C ASN A 79 -3.68 5.03 -26.15
N ILE A 80 -4.11 6.18 -25.63
CA ILE A 80 -3.97 7.48 -26.26
C ILE A 80 -2.65 8.10 -25.77
N THR A 81 -1.75 8.39 -26.70
CA THR A 81 -0.49 9.11 -26.41
C THR A 81 -0.71 10.59 -26.66
N ILE A 82 -0.69 11.40 -25.60
CA ILE A 82 -0.67 12.87 -25.72
C ILE A 82 0.78 13.32 -25.81
N LYS A 83 1.14 14.00 -26.89
CA LYS A 83 2.39 14.77 -26.98
C LYS A 83 2.07 16.20 -26.55
N ALA A 84 2.77 16.72 -25.54
CA ALA A 84 2.76 18.15 -25.23
C ALA A 84 3.91 18.80 -26.01
N GLU A 85 3.58 19.82 -26.80
CA GLU A 85 4.52 20.75 -27.44
C GLU A 85 4.82 21.93 -26.51
#